data_AF-A0A8J5FFE8-F1
#
_entry.id   AF-A0A8J5FFE8-F1
#
_cell.length_a   1.000
_cell.length_b   1.000
_cell.length_c   1.000
_cell.angle_alpha   90.00
_cell.angle_beta   90.00
_cell.angle_gamma   90.00
#
_symmetry.space_group_name_H-M   'P 1'
#
loop_
_entity.id
_entity.type
_entity.pdbx_description
1 polymer ?
#
loop_
_entity_poly.entity_id
_entity_poly.type
_entity_poly.pdbx_seq_one_letter_code
_entity_poly.pdbx_strand_id
1 'polypeptide(L)'
;MIRANVEALRIVQVGLTLSDAAGNLPCAIYSDNTCVCYVWEFNFRDFDISRDHYAPSSIELLKANGIDFQKNQIWGIDSCRFAQHLATSGLFSFGHFSPVSWVTFQGAYDFTFLVKMLTCDCKLPKTVHEFLHLVHFFFGKRVFDVKHLSKHCPGLYGGLERVASTVRVERVVGSRHQSGSDSLLTWQVFYQIVSRVNPQLIHRPEHMGALFDLQLP
;
A
#
# COMPACT_ATOMS: atom_id res chain seq x y z
N MET A 1 17.19 8.83 3.08
CA MET A 1 16.54 8.54 4.38
C MET A 1 15.71 7.26 4.32
N ILE A 2 14.74 7.15 3.41
CA ILE A 2 13.85 5.97 3.25
C ILE A 2 14.62 4.65 3.22
N ARG A 3 15.59 4.52 2.30
CA ARG A 3 16.40 3.31 2.15
C ARG A 3 17.04 2.83 3.46
N ALA A 4 17.78 3.71 4.13
CA ALA A 4 18.50 3.35 5.36
C ALA A 4 17.54 2.90 6.47
N ASN A 5 16.39 3.57 6.59
CA ASN A 5 15.36 3.20 7.54
C ASN A 5 14.78 1.81 7.19
N VAL A 6 14.38 1.58 5.94
CA VAL A 6 13.78 0.29 5.53
C VAL A 6 14.79 -0.85 5.61
N GLU A 7 16.07 -0.63 5.33
CA GLU A 7 17.12 -1.65 5.55
C GLU A 7 17.19 -2.05 7.04
N ALA A 8 17.07 -1.11 7.97
CA ALA A 8 17.17 -1.33 9.42
C ALA A 8 15.88 -1.83 10.10
N LEU A 9 14.72 -1.65 9.48
CA LEU A 9 13.41 -1.94 10.08
C LEU A 9 12.81 -3.27 9.56
N ARG A 10 11.92 -3.86 10.36
CA ARG A 10 11.12 -5.03 9.99
C ARG A 10 9.68 -4.61 9.71
N ILE A 11 9.07 -5.27 8.73
CA ILE A 11 7.67 -5.05 8.39
C ILE A 11 6.76 -5.63 9.47
N VAL A 12 5.66 -4.94 9.77
CA VAL A 12 4.68 -5.37 10.79
C VAL A 12 3.37 -5.78 10.13
N GLN A 13 2.90 -5.00 9.15
CA GLN A 13 1.64 -5.25 8.46
C GLN A 13 1.66 -4.80 7.00
N VAL A 14 0.80 -5.41 6.17
CA VAL A 14 0.46 -4.98 4.81
C VAL A 14 -1.05 -5.10 4.63
N GLY A 15 -1.68 -4.05 4.11
CA GLY A 15 -3.08 -4.06 3.71
C GLY A 15 -3.22 -4.16 2.21
N LEU A 16 -4.06 -5.07 1.72
CA LEU A 16 -4.42 -5.16 0.31
C LEU A 16 -5.94 -5.07 0.15
N THR A 17 -6.35 -4.12 -0.67
CA THR A 17 -7.72 -3.99 -1.17
C THR A 17 -7.73 -4.31 -2.66
N LEU A 18 -8.59 -5.23 -3.07
CA LEU A 18 -8.80 -5.59 -4.47
C LEU A 18 -10.12 -5.00 -4.94
N SER A 19 -10.16 -4.49 -6.17
CA SER A 19 -11.37 -3.99 -6.78
C SER A 19 -11.31 -4.13 -8.30
N ASP A 20 -12.48 -4.23 -8.93
CA ASP A 20 -12.58 -4.07 -10.39
C ASP A 20 -12.50 -2.59 -10.81
N ALA A 21 -12.53 -2.35 -12.13
CA ALA A 21 -12.48 -0.99 -12.67
C ALA A 21 -13.71 -0.13 -12.31
N ALA A 22 -14.81 -0.75 -11.90
CA ALA A 22 -16.05 -0.07 -11.52
C ALA A 22 -16.09 0.31 -10.03
N GLY A 23 -15.12 -0.13 -9.23
CA GLY A 23 -15.10 0.13 -7.78
C GLY A 23 -15.72 -0.97 -6.93
N ASN A 24 -16.10 -2.11 -7.52
CA ASN A 24 -16.69 -3.21 -6.78
C ASN A 24 -15.58 -3.99 -6.07
N LEU A 25 -15.80 -4.30 -4.79
CA LEU A 25 -14.93 -5.17 -4.02
C LEU A 25 -15.31 -6.64 -4.27
N PRO A 26 -14.36 -7.58 -4.13
CA PRO A 26 -14.70 -9.00 -4.12
C PRO A 26 -15.69 -9.26 -2.98
N CYS A 27 -16.83 -9.84 -3.32
CA CYS A 27 -17.91 -10.08 -2.37
C CYS A 27 -18.52 -11.47 -2.51
N ALA A 28 -18.96 -12.03 -1.38
CA ALA A 28 -19.80 -13.22 -1.33
C ALA A 28 -21.24 -12.80 -1.07
N ILE A 29 -22.17 -13.28 -1.90
CA ILE A 29 -23.61 -13.09 -1.71
C ILE A 29 -24.17 -14.38 -1.13
N TYR A 30 -24.78 -14.28 0.05
CA TYR A 30 -25.38 -15.41 0.76
C TYR A 30 -26.86 -15.58 0.38
N SER A 31 -27.44 -16.73 0.74
CA SER A 31 -28.81 -17.10 0.38
C SER A 31 -29.89 -16.19 0.99
N ASP A 32 -29.54 -15.41 2.01
CA ASP A 32 -30.37 -14.38 2.64
C ASP A 32 -30.21 -12.99 1.98
N ASN A 33 -29.52 -12.90 0.85
CA ASN A 33 -29.12 -11.67 0.15
C ASN A 33 -28.12 -10.78 0.93
N THR A 34 -27.50 -11.29 1.99
CA THR A 34 -26.38 -10.59 2.64
C THR A 34 -25.17 -10.58 1.71
N CYS A 35 -24.55 -9.41 1.54
CA CYS A 35 -23.33 -9.24 0.76
C CYS A 35 -22.15 -8.94 1.70
N VAL A 36 -21.11 -9.78 1.66
CA VAL A 36 -19.88 -9.58 2.45
C VAL A 36 -18.72 -9.31 1.51
N CYS A 37 -18.15 -8.12 1.59
CA CYS A 37 -16.97 -7.70 0.84
C CYS A 37 -15.68 -7.97 1.62
N TYR A 38 -14.59 -8.25 0.91
CA TYR A 38 -13.31 -8.59 1.52
C TYR A 38 -12.23 -7.54 1.28
N VAL A 39 -11.50 -7.24 2.35
CA VAL A 39 -10.22 -6.53 2.35
C VAL A 39 -9.25 -7.32 3.24
N TRP A 40 -7.97 -7.35 2.88
CA TRP A 40 -6.99 -8.20 3.54
C TRP A 40 -6.00 -7.37 4.34
N GLU A 41 -5.73 -7.82 5.56
CA GLU A 41 -4.65 -7.33 6.40
C GLU A 41 -3.73 -8.50 6.76
N PHE A 42 -2.49 -8.42 6.31
CA PHE A 42 -1.45 -9.40 6.55
C PHE A 42 -0.58 -8.93 7.71
N ASN A 43 -0.45 -9.76 8.73
CA ASN A 43 0.34 -9.50 9.94
C ASN A 43 1.61 -10.34 9.92
N PHE A 44 2.77 -9.73 10.12
CA PHE A 44 4.07 -10.39 9.95
C PHE A 44 4.75 -10.71 11.28
N ARG A 45 5.43 -11.87 11.34
CA ARG A 45 6.21 -12.30 12.52
C ARG A 45 7.64 -11.77 12.54
N ASP A 46 8.06 -11.11 11.48
CA ASP A 46 9.43 -10.65 11.25
C ASP A 46 9.93 -9.66 12.32
N PHE A 47 9.02 -8.86 12.87
CA PHE A 47 9.33 -7.85 13.88
C PHE A 47 9.26 -8.42 15.31
N ASP A 48 10.34 -8.22 16.06
CA ASP A 48 10.47 -8.56 17.47
C ASP A 48 10.88 -7.34 18.29
N ILE A 49 9.99 -6.91 19.19
CA ILE A 49 10.20 -5.73 20.05
C ILE A 49 11.42 -5.86 20.98
N SER A 50 11.88 -7.08 21.26
CA SER A 50 13.05 -7.33 22.11
C SER A 50 14.38 -7.25 21.36
N ARG A 51 14.35 -7.37 20.03
CA ARG A 51 15.53 -7.51 19.18
C ARG A 51 15.70 -6.39 18.17
N ASP A 52 14.61 -5.97 17.52
CA ASP A 52 14.66 -5.12 16.35
C ASP A 52 14.62 -3.63 16.71
N HIS A 53 15.16 -2.79 15.83
CA HIS A 53 15.05 -1.35 15.97
C HIS A 53 13.63 -0.86 15.66
N TYR A 54 13.16 0.13 16.42
CA TYR A 54 11.88 0.79 16.21
C TYR A 54 11.88 2.20 16.80
N ALA A 55 10.93 3.02 16.37
CA ALA A 55 10.60 4.26 17.06
C ALA A 55 9.56 3.97 18.16
N PRO A 56 9.82 4.31 19.44
CA PRO A 56 8.89 4.03 20.54
C PRO A 56 7.47 4.55 20.30
N SER A 57 7.35 5.79 19.80
CA SER A 57 6.07 6.41 19.47
C SER A 57 5.29 5.63 18.40
N SER A 58 5.99 5.00 17.45
CA SER A 58 5.33 4.16 16.44
C SER A 58 4.80 2.87 17.04
N ILE A 59 5.51 2.26 17.99
CA ILE A 59 5.03 1.05 18.68
C ILE A 59 3.83 1.35 19.58
N GLU A 60 3.87 2.45 20.32
CA GLU A 60 2.73 2.90 21.14
C GLU A 60 1.49 3.14 20.27
N LEU A 61 1.68 3.82 19.13
CA LEU A 61 0.61 4.04 18.16
C LEU A 61 0.04 2.73 17.61
N LEU A 62 0.89 1.79 17.22
CA LEU A 62 0.44 0.50 16.67
C LEU A 62 -0.30 -0.32 17.73
N LYS A 63 0.20 -0.39 18.97
CA LYS A 63 -0.51 -1.05 20.08
C LYS A 63 -1.87 -0.41 20.34
N ALA A 64 -1.94 0.92 20.36
CA ALA A 64 -3.18 1.66 20.55
C ALA A 64 -4.20 1.40 19.43
N ASN A 65 -3.75 1.02 18.23
CA ASN A 65 -4.60 0.66 17.09
C ASN A 65 -4.84 -0.86 16.96
N GLY A 66 -4.54 -1.63 18.01
CA GLY A 66 -4.92 -3.04 18.12
C GLY A 66 -3.87 -4.04 17.64
N ILE A 67 -2.63 -3.61 17.39
CA ILE A 67 -1.55 -4.54 17.03
C ILE A 67 -1.08 -5.32 18.24
N ASP A 68 -1.26 -6.64 18.18
CA ASP A 68 -0.71 -7.58 19.13
C ASP A 68 0.60 -8.18 18.59
N PHE A 69 1.72 -7.59 19.01
CA PHE A 69 3.05 -8.03 18.62
C PHE A 69 3.39 -9.45 19.10
N GLN A 70 2.84 -9.89 20.24
CA GLN A 70 3.09 -11.23 20.75
C GLN A 70 2.35 -12.26 19.89
N LYS A 71 1.09 -11.98 19.54
CA LYS A 71 0.33 -12.79 18.58
C LYS A 71 1.03 -12.86 17.24
N ASN A 72 1.57 -11.74 16.75
CA ASN A 72 2.32 -11.70 15.49
C ASN A 72 3.57 -12.57 15.54
N GLN A 73 4.31 -12.64 16.65
CA GLN A 73 5.47 -13.54 16.75
C GLN A 73 5.08 -15.02 16.63
N ILE A 74 3.94 -15.42 17.21
CA ILE A 74 3.50 -16.82 17.25
C ILE A 74 2.80 -17.23 15.94
N TRP A 75 1.91 -16.38 15.44
CA TRP A 75 0.98 -16.70 14.35
C TRP A 75 1.17 -15.86 13.09
N GLY A 76 2.07 -14.88 13.12
CA GLY A 76 2.31 -13.97 12.02
C GLY A 76 2.95 -14.68 10.82
N ILE A 77 2.75 -14.06 9.67
CA ILE A 77 3.21 -14.53 8.37
C ILE A 77 4.71 -14.26 8.26
N ASP A 78 5.45 -15.20 7.71
CA ASP A 78 6.84 -15.03 7.32
C ASP A 78 6.91 -14.17 6.04
N SER A 79 7.56 -13.01 6.09
CA SER A 79 7.57 -12.07 4.97
C SER A 79 8.13 -12.65 3.68
N CYS A 80 9.15 -13.50 3.76
CA CYS A 80 9.70 -14.21 2.60
C CYS A 80 8.68 -15.16 1.98
N ARG A 81 7.92 -15.91 2.78
CA ARG A 81 6.83 -16.77 2.25
C ARG A 81 5.71 -15.95 1.64
N PHE A 82 5.33 -14.84 2.27
CA PHE A 82 4.37 -13.91 1.68
C PHE A 82 4.83 -13.39 0.32
N ALA A 83 6.10 -12.97 0.21
CA ALA A 83 6.68 -12.51 -1.03
C ALA A 83 6.65 -13.58 -2.13
N GLN A 84 6.94 -14.84 -1.79
CA GLN A 84 6.83 -15.98 -2.71
C GLN A 84 5.39 -16.18 -3.22
N HIS A 85 4.41 -16.17 -2.31
CA HIS A 85 3.00 -16.29 -2.70
C HIS A 85 2.54 -15.11 -3.56
N LEU A 86 2.95 -13.90 -3.22
CA LEU A 86 2.63 -12.70 -3.97
C LEU A 86 3.25 -12.77 -5.38
N ALA A 87 4.52 -13.21 -5.50
CA ALA A 87 5.22 -13.46 -6.77
C ALA A 87 4.48 -14.40 -7.72
N THR A 88 3.75 -15.40 -7.19
CA THR A 88 2.99 -16.37 -7.98
C THR A 88 1.48 -16.09 -8.05
N SER A 89 0.99 -15.04 -7.40
CA SER A 89 -0.45 -14.76 -7.28
C SER A 89 -1.11 -14.22 -8.55
N GLY A 90 -0.30 -13.76 -9.53
CA GLY A 90 -0.77 -13.00 -10.68
C GLY A 90 -0.96 -11.50 -10.42
N LEU A 91 -0.78 -11.03 -9.18
CA LEU A 91 -0.79 -9.59 -8.85
C LEU A 91 0.49 -8.88 -9.31
N PHE A 92 1.60 -9.61 -9.39
CA PHE A 92 2.83 -9.13 -10.03
C PHE A 92 2.86 -9.49 -11.50
N SER A 93 3.61 -8.69 -12.25
CA SER A 93 3.86 -8.99 -13.65
C SER A 93 5.34 -8.83 -13.92
N PHE A 94 6.00 -9.94 -14.20
CA PHE A 94 7.38 -9.93 -14.66
C PHE A 94 7.41 -9.35 -16.09
N GLY A 95 7.60 -8.03 -16.21
CA GLY A 95 7.76 -7.35 -17.51
C GLY A 95 6.68 -6.32 -17.86
N HIS A 96 6.42 -6.13 -19.16
CA HIS A 96 5.72 -4.94 -19.68
C HIS A 96 4.18 -4.99 -19.69
N PHE A 97 3.57 -6.17 -19.53
CA PHE A 97 2.12 -6.32 -19.53
C PHE A 97 1.62 -6.83 -18.18
N SER A 98 1.29 -5.90 -17.29
CA SER A 98 0.46 -6.21 -16.13
C SER A 98 -1.01 -5.97 -16.45
N PRO A 99 -1.93 -6.86 -16.07
CA PRO A 99 -3.37 -6.58 -16.08
C PRO A 99 -3.81 -5.77 -14.84
N VAL A 100 -2.94 -5.59 -13.85
CA VAL A 100 -3.26 -4.94 -12.57
C VAL A 100 -2.81 -3.48 -12.56
N SER A 101 -3.52 -2.64 -11.82
CA SER A 101 -3.08 -1.29 -11.48
C SER A 101 -2.90 -1.21 -9.97
N TRP A 102 -1.78 -0.64 -9.53
CA TRP A 102 -1.46 -0.47 -8.13
C TRP A 102 -1.79 0.95 -7.69
N VAL A 103 -2.37 1.08 -6.50
CA VAL A 103 -2.76 2.36 -5.90
C VAL A 103 -2.16 2.44 -4.51
N THR A 104 -1.59 3.58 -4.17
CA THR A 104 -0.98 3.84 -2.85
C THR A 104 -1.25 5.29 -2.42
N PHE A 105 -0.94 5.64 -1.17
CA PHE A 105 -0.94 7.02 -0.68
C PHE A 105 0.40 7.30 -0.01
N GLN A 106 1.24 8.13 -0.61
CA GLN A 106 2.61 8.39 -0.13
C GLN A 106 3.43 7.09 -0.03
N GLY A 107 3.36 6.27 -1.09
CA GLY A 107 3.76 4.87 -1.06
C GLY A 107 5.24 4.57 -1.17
N ALA A 108 6.11 5.58 -1.11
CA ALA A 108 7.55 5.39 -1.24
C ALA A 108 8.10 4.38 -0.21
N TYR A 109 7.68 4.50 1.05
CA TYR A 109 8.05 3.52 2.09
C TYR A 109 7.41 2.15 1.85
N ASP A 110 6.13 2.10 1.49
CA ASP A 110 5.38 0.86 1.23
C ASP A 110 6.05 0.02 0.15
N PHE A 111 6.33 0.63 -1.01
CA PHE A 111 7.02 -0.04 -2.10
C PHE A 111 8.45 -0.40 -1.75
N THR A 112 9.14 0.39 -0.92
CA THR A 112 10.50 0.03 -0.46
C THR A 112 10.47 -1.23 0.40
N PHE A 113 9.49 -1.37 1.31
CA PHE A 113 9.31 -2.60 2.09
C PHE A 113 8.91 -3.79 1.20
N LEU A 114 8.00 -3.60 0.26
CA LEU A 114 7.61 -4.66 -0.66
C LEU A 114 8.79 -5.13 -1.53
N VAL A 115 9.59 -4.20 -2.09
CA VAL A 115 10.82 -4.54 -2.83
C VAL A 115 11.83 -5.26 -1.94
N LYS A 116 12.02 -4.81 -0.70
CA LYS A 116 12.88 -5.51 0.28
C LYS A 116 12.43 -6.96 0.48
N MET A 117 11.13 -7.19 0.67
CA MET A 117 10.59 -8.56 0.83
C MET A 117 10.75 -9.40 -0.45
N LEU A 118 10.47 -8.84 -1.62
CA LEU A 118 10.56 -9.54 -2.91
C LEU A 118 11.98 -9.88 -3.32
N THR A 119 12.95 -9.10 -2.84
CA THR A 119 14.37 -9.34 -3.06
C THR A 119 15.00 -10.14 -1.91
N CYS A 120 14.18 -10.77 -1.05
CA CYS A 120 14.62 -11.60 0.07
C CYS A 120 15.66 -10.89 0.96
N ASP A 121 15.37 -9.64 1.38
CA ASP A 121 16.27 -8.81 2.20
C ASP A 121 17.64 -8.51 1.55
N CYS A 122 17.76 -8.60 0.22
CA CYS A 122 18.93 -8.09 -0.48
C CYS A 122 19.07 -6.57 -0.27
N LYS A 123 20.30 -6.07 -0.47
CA LYS A 123 20.56 -4.63 -0.38
C LYS A 123 19.65 -3.86 -1.33
N LEU A 124 18.94 -2.88 -0.77
CA LEU A 124 18.07 -2.02 -1.55
C LEU A 124 18.89 -1.18 -2.55
N PRO A 125 18.31 -0.80 -3.70
CA PRO A 125 19.00 0.00 -4.70
C PRO A 125 19.59 1.29 -4.16
N LYS A 126 20.74 1.71 -4.69
CA LYS A 126 21.44 2.90 -4.17
C LYS A 126 20.84 4.19 -4.71
N THR A 127 20.23 4.14 -5.88
CA THR A 127 19.65 5.30 -6.56
C THR A 127 18.13 5.19 -6.69
N VAL A 128 17.46 6.35 -6.77
CA VAL A 128 16.00 6.42 -7.01
C VAL A 128 15.65 5.78 -8.36
N HIS A 129 16.51 5.97 -9.37
CA HIS A 129 16.33 5.38 -10.69
C HIS A 129 16.29 3.86 -10.65
N GLU A 130 17.29 3.21 -10.06
CA GLU A 130 17.31 1.74 -9.89
C GLU A 130 16.13 1.24 -9.05
N PHE A 131 15.73 2.01 -8.02
CA PHE A 131 14.54 1.68 -7.21
C PHE A 131 13.25 1.70 -8.04
N LEU A 132 13.00 2.78 -8.79
CA LEU A 132 11.83 2.87 -9.65
C LEU A 132 11.86 1.81 -10.76
N HIS A 133 13.05 1.42 -11.23
CA HIS A 133 13.20 0.28 -12.14
C HIS A 133 12.68 -1.03 -11.51
N LEU A 134 13.00 -1.31 -10.24
CA LEU A 134 12.46 -2.48 -9.54
C LEU A 134 10.95 -2.37 -9.31
N VAL A 135 10.46 -1.18 -8.94
CA VAL A 135 9.01 -0.96 -8.79
C VAL A 135 8.30 -1.25 -10.11
N HIS A 136 8.77 -0.71 -11.23
CA HIS A 136 8.19 -0.99 -12.54
C HIS A 136 8.33 -2.45 -12.96
N PHE A 137 9.43 -3.10 -12.59
CA PHE A 137 9.68 -4.51 -12.92
C PHE A 137 8.70 -5.45 -12.21
N PHE A 138 8.43 -5.22 -10.92
CA PHE A 138 7.52 -6.06 -10.14
C PHE A 138 6.06 -5.67 -10.35
N PHE A 139 5.74 -4.38 -10.23
CA PHE A 139 4.37 -3.85 -10.12
C PHE A 139 3.83 -3.27 -11.44
N GLY A 140 4.64 -3.22 -12.49
CA GLY A 140 4.29 -2.62 -13.77
C GLY A 140 4.28 -1.09 -13.73
N LYS A 141 3.89 -0.48 -14.85
CA LYS A 141 3.86 0.99 -15.01
C LYS A 141 2.65 1.67 -14.38
N ARG A 142 1.53 0.95 -14.23
CA ARG A 142 0.26 1.51 -13.71
C ARG A 142 0.27 1.51 -12.18
N VAL A 143 1.22 2.25 -11.62
CA VAL A 143 1.29 2.56 -10.19
C VAL A 143 0.86 4.00 -10.03
N PHE A 144 -0.14 4.25 -9.18
CA PHE A 144 -0.69 5.57 -8.93
C PHE A 144 -0.59 5.93 -7.45
N ASP A 145 0.20 6.95 -7.15
CA ASP A 145 0.26 7.52 -5.80
C ASP A 145 -0.79 8.62 -5.65
N VAL A 146 -1.82 8.37 -4.84
CA VAL A 146 -2.93 9.29 -4.55
C VAL A 146 -2.42 10.61 -3.99
N LYS A 147 -1.35 10.59 -3.20
CA LYS A 147 -0.75 11.80 -2.63
C LYS A 147 -0.10 12.65 -3.72
N HIS A 148 0.53 12.02 -4.71
CA HIS A 148 1.04 12.69 -5.91
C HIS A 148 -0.12 13.27 -6.74
N LEU A 149 -1.12 12.46 -7.07
CA LEU A 149 -2.30 12.88 -7.83
C LEU A 149 -3.03 14.07 -7.18
N SER A 150 -3.16 14.06 -5.85
CA SER A 150 -3.82 15.13 -5.09
C SER A 150 -3.19 16.50 -5.31
N LYS A 151 -1.87 16.60 -5.59
CA LYS A 151 -1.22 17.89 -5.91
C LYS A 151 -1.77 18.54 -7.18
N HIS A 152 -2.34 17.74 -8.08
CA HIS A 152 -2.89 18.18 -9.35
C HIS A 152 -4.41 18.43 -9.27
N CYS A 153 -4.98 18.40 -8.07
CA CYS A 153 -6.37 18.70 -7.79
C CYS A 153 -6.46 19.89 -6.81
N PRO A 154 -6.99 21.05 -7.22
CA PRO A 154 -7.14 22.20 -6.33
C PRO A 154 -7.91 21.82 -5.05
N GLY A 155 -7.35 22.20 -3.89
CA GLY A 155 -7.97 21.96 -2.59
C GLY A 155 -7.68 20.58 -1.96
N LEU A 156 -7.03 19.64 -2.65
CA LEU A 156 -6.66 18.34 -2.08
C LEU A 156 -5.23 18.38 -1.48
N TYR A 157 -5.14 18.42 -0.15
CA TYR A 157 -3.87 18.44 0.58
C TYR A 157 -3.98 17.81 1.97
N GLY A 158 -2.82 17.58 2.62
CA GLY A 158 -2.72 16.91 3.93
C GLY A 158 -2.67 15.38 3.86
N GLY A 159 -2.81 14.71 5.01
CA GLY A 159 -2.78 13.24 5.09
C GLY A 159 -4.05 12.59 4.51
N LEU A 160 -4.04 11.26 4.40
CA LEU A 160 -5.11 10.47 3.79
C LEU A 160 -6.50 10.83 4.32
N GLU A 161 -6.67 10.92 5.64
CA GLU A 161 -7.93 11.29 6.29
C GLU A 161 -8.48 12.66 5.84
N ARG A 162 -7.60 13.66 5.71
CA ARG A 162 -8.00 14.99 5.28
C ARG A 162 -8.42 15.00 3.82
N VAL A 163 -7.65 14.31 2.98
CA VAL A 163 -7.99 14.16 1.56
C VAL A 163 -9.31 13.42 1.41
N ALA A 164 -9.51 12.32 2.14
CA ALA A 164 -10.76 11.56 2.18
C ALA A 164 -11.96 12.43 2.56
N SER A 165 -11.86 13.18 3.66
CA SER A 165 -12.89 14.12 4.08
C SER A 165 -13.21 15.17 3.01
N THR A 166 -12.18 15.70 2.32
CA THR A 166 -12.37 16.71 1.27
C THR A 166 -13.12 16.14 0.06
N VAL A 167 -12.88 14.87 -0.29
CA VAL A 167 -13.61 14.18 -1.37
C VAL A 167 -14.87 13.45 -0.89
N ARG A 168 -15.31 13.71 0.36
CA ARG A 168 -16.51 13.12 0.98
C ARG A 168 -16.49 11.57 1.01
N VAL A 169 -15.32 11.01 1.28
CA VAL A 169 -15.13 9.59 1.56
C VAL A 169 -14.96 9.42 3.06
N GLU A 170 -15.73 8.51 3.63
CA GLU A 170 -15.65 8.13 5.04
C GLU A 170 -15.03 6.75 5.18
N ARG A 171 -14.32 6.52 6.29
CA ARG A 171 -13.80 5.21 6.64
C ARG A 171 -14.95 4.32 7.09
N VAL A 172 -15.21 3.25 6.34
CA VAL A 172 -16.38 2.38 6.55
C VAL A 172 -16.11 1.15 7.41
N VAL A 173 -14.85 0.74 7.58
CA VAL A 173 -14.47 -0.46 8.36
C VAL A 173 -13.07 -0.28 8.92
N GLY A 174 -12.82 -0.84 10.11
CA GLY A 174 -11.52 -0.75 10.79
C GLY A 174 -11.20 0.65 11.31
N SER A 175 -9.97 0.83 11.78
CA SER A 175 -9.49 2.09 12.36
C SER A 175 -8.34 2.68 11.56
N ARG A 176 -8.09 3.98 11.75
CA ARG A 176 -6.90 4.65 11.23
C ARG A 176 -5.65 3.92 11.70
N HIS A 177 -4.62 3.81 10.85
CA HIS A 177 -3.37 3.10 11.16
C HIS A 177 -3.50 1.57 11.26
N GLN A 178 -4.61 1.00 10.81
CA GLN A 178 -4.69 -0.41 10.44
C GLN A 178 -4.53 -0.53 8.93
N SER A 179 -3.54 -1.32 8.51
CA SER A 179 -3.13 -1.38 7.11
C SER A 179 -4.26 -1.78 6.15
N GLY A 180 -5.13 -2.73 6.53
CA GLY A 180 -6.27 -3.14 5.71
C GLY A 180 -7.27 -2.00 5.53
N SER A 181 -7.64 -1.35 6.63
CA SER A 181 -8.56 -0.21 6.64
C SER A 181 -8.00 0.99 5.85
N ASP A 182 -6.70 1.29 6.03
CA ASP A 182 -6.01 2.36 5.30
C ASP A 182 -5.89 2.05 3.80
N SER A 183 -5.70 0.78 3.41
CA SER A 183 -5.67 0.37 1.99
C SER A 183 -7.03 0.58 1.31
N LEU A 184 -8.13 0.30 2.02
CA LEU A 184 -9.48 0.53 1.50
C LEU A 184 -9.76 2.02 1.34
N LEU A 185 -9.45 2.81 2.37
CA LEU A 185 -9.64 4.26 2.31
C LEU A 185 -8.81 4.88 1.18
N THR A 186 -7.57 4.41 1.00
CA THR A 186 -6.70 4.80 -0.11
C THR A 186 -7.35 4.53 -1.47
N TRP A 187 -7.90 3.32 -1.68
CA TRP A 187 -8.63 2.98 -2.90
C TRP A 187 -9.86 3.86 -3.11
N GLN A 188 -10.69 4.05 -2.09
CA GLN A 188 -11.93 4.83 -2.20
C GLN A 188 -11.64 6.30 -2.55
N VAL A 189 -10.58 6.88 -1.96
CA VAL A 189 -10.12 8.23 -2.30
C VAL A 189 -9.62 8.30 -3.73
N PHE A 190 -8.79 7.35 -4.15
CA PHE A 190 -8.32 7.25 -5.54
C PHE A 190 -9.52 7.21 -6.49
N TYR A 191 -10.46 6.30 -6.26
CA TYR A 191 -11.64 6.11 -7.09
C TYR A 191 -12.47 7.40 -7.20
N GLN A 192 -12.69 8.13 -6.10
CA GLN A 192 -13.38 9.42 -6.15
C GLN A 192 -12.62 10.47 -6.95
N ILE A 193 -11.30 10.55 -6.78
CA ILE A 193 -10.47 11.50 -7.53
C ILE A 193 -10.58 11.22 -9.04
N VAL A 194 -10.41 9.97 -9.45
CA VAL A 194 -10.33 9.61 -10.88
C VAL A 194 -11.71 9.42 -11.52
N SER A 195 -12.78 9.27 -10.74
CA SER A 195 -14.14 9.18 -11.28
C SER A 195 -14.86 10.52 -11.32
N ARG A 196 -14.58 11.43 -10.37
CA ARG A 196 -15.38 12.66 -10.19
C ARG A 196 -14.58 13.95 -10.17
N VAL A 197 -13.38 13.96 -9.56
CA VAL A 197 -12.61 15.20 -9.39
C VAL A 197 -11.83 15.53 -10.66
N ASN A 198 -11.02 14.59 -11.16
CA ASN A 198 -10.23 14.77 -12.37
C ASN A 198 -9.91 13.42 -13.05
N PRO A 199 -10.82 12.95 -13.93
CA PRO A 199 -10.65 11.67 -14.63
C PRO A 199 -9.44 11.61 -15.58
N GLN A 200 -8.93 12.76 -16.02
CA GLN A 200 -7.82 12.80 -16.97
C GLN A 200 -6.47 12.41 -16.35
N LEU A 201 -6.36 12.38 -15.01
CA LEU A 201 -5.10 12.09 -14.33
C LEU A 201 -4.55 10.69 -14.65
N ILE A 202 -5.40 9.69 -14.75
CA ILE A 202 -4.94 8.30 -14.97
C ILE A 202 -4.48 8.03 -16.40
N HIS A 203 -4.79 8.92 -17.35
CA HIS A 203 -4.41 8.79 -18.75
C HIS A 203 -3.09 9.49 -19.07
N ARG A 204 -2.55 10.26 -18.12
CA ARG A 204 -1.34 11.06 -18.28
C ARG A 204 -0.09 10.27 -17.88
N PRO A 205 0.87 10.06 -18.80
CA PRO A 205 2.06 9.26 -18.53
C PRO A 205 2.91 9.77 -17.36
N GLU A 206 2.93 11.07 -17.10
CA GLU A 206 3.69 11.68 -16.00
C GLU A 206 3.18 11.31 -14.60
N HIS A 207 1.98 10.73 -14.50
CA HIS A 207 1.42 10.26 -13.24
C HIS A 207 1.59 8.74 -13.05
N MET A 208 1.88 7.99 -14.12
CA MET A 208 2.10 6.55 -14.06
C MET A 208 3.50 6.23 -13.54
N GLY A 209 3.57 5.49 -12.42
CA GLY A 209 4.86 5.13 -11.80
C GLY A 209 5.47 6.23 -10.92
N ALA A 210 4.83 7.41 -10.87
CA ALA A 210 5.28 8.51 -10.03
C ALA A 210 4.87 8.26 -8.58
N LEU A 211 5.87 8.14 -7.70
CA LEU A 211 5.69 8.03 -6.25
C LEU A 211 5.95 9.39 -5.59
N PHE A 212 5.10 9.75 -4.63
CA PHE A 212 5.32 10.96 -3.84
C PHE A 212 6.66 10.84 -3.06
N ASP A 213 7.38 11.95 -2.91
CA ASP A 213 8.74 12.03 -2.33
C ASP A 213 9.88 11.37 -3.14
N LEU A 214 9.58 10.72 -4.28
CA LEU A 214 10.57 10.09 -5.17
C LEU A 214 10.40 10.59 -6.61
N GLN A 215 10.74 11.86 -6.84
CA GLN A 215 10.80 12.40 -8.19
C GLN A 215 12.22 12.24 -8.76
N LEU A 216 12.29 11.75 -10.00
CA LEU A 216 13.52 11.85 -10.79
C LEU A 216 13.74 13.33 -11.11
N PRO A 217 14.98 13.83 -11.05
CA PRO A 217 15.31 15.21 -11.39
C PRO A 217 14.91 15.56 -12.83
#